data_AF-A0A1Y2UZA6-F1
#
_entry.id   AF-A0A1Y2UZA6-F1
#
_cell.length_a   1.000
_cell.length_b   1.000
_cell.length_c   1.000
_cell.angle_alpha   90.00
_cell.angle_beta   90.00
_cell.angle_gamma   90.00
#
_symmetry.space_group_name_H-M   'P 1'
#
loop_
_entity.id
_entity.type
_entity.pdbx_description
1 polymer ?
#
loop_
_entity_poly.entity_id
_entity_poly.type
_entity_poly.pdbx_seq_one_letter_code
_entity_poly.pdbx_strand_id
1 'polypeptide(L)'
;MISVRAASLADYCTVNYAASVLPVQDLGLGITIDSSSVSTALTTNKSVTSQWFVTALIDYCNVTFAYSHDGLANDLVLVSYLVPPPDQFANRYVSTGGGGLAINSGGSSSPVGIIVGAISGITDGGFGNFNTQYDAVFLLAKGNVNWHATYMFGYKAHHELAILGKQFARNFFNVSSSDKIYSYYQGCSEGGREGWSQIQRFAGQFDGLVTGAPAFRFSQLQTNHISGGVIEEAVGYYPPPCELEKIVNLTIASCDGLDGKLDGVVARSDLCKLTFDYETTIGQPYYCPASNGGFPGGPPSLGRRQFPGAGPTPEQNGTITAKGVAVASAFSNGLIDSNGKRIYLNPQPGASFADATPRYNENTGTWGPSLSGLGPQWVARYLGLEDRDTLDSFENVTADTLRDWMALGMQRYYDSLQTTWPDLGPFKSAGGKVIHIHGEADSSIPAGSSVHYYESVRNTMYGDFNYDESTAAMDEFYRLYIVPGGSHCGSNRNQPASGWPATTLQTVIKWAENGIAPDTLENTVGIDTLCKWPLRPLWSQNGTTLDCVRDSASTQSWIYKFNAFKYPVY
;
A
#
# COMPACT_ATOMS: atom_id res chain seq x y z
N MET A 1 -37.07 27.91 -32.67
CA MET A 1 -35.72 27.60 -32.18
C MET A 1 -35.86 26.51 -31.13
N ILE A 2 -35.55 25.26 -31.48
CA ILE A 2 -35.46 24.18 -30.49
C ILE A 2 -34.10 24.37 -29.81
N SER A 3 -34.11 24.88 -28.59
CA SER A 3 -32.92 24.94 -27.75
C SER A 3 -32.54 23.49 -27.42
N VAL A 4 -31.52 22.95 -28.09
CA VAL A 4 -30.90 21.68 -27.69
C VAL A 4 -30.22 21.94 -26.35
N ARG A 5 -30.87 21.56 -25.26
CA ARG A 5 -30.27 21.63 -23.93
C ARG A 5 -29.19 20.55 -23.87
N ALA A 6 -27.95 20.93 -23.59
CA ALA A 6 -26.91 19.96 -23.28
C ALA A 6 -27.39 19.10 -22.10
N ALA A 7 -27.30 17.78 -22.24
CA ALA A 7 -27.77 16.86 -21.21
C ALA A 7 -26.91 17.03 -19.95
N SER A 8 -27.57 17.21 -18.82
CA SER A 8 -26.95 17.38 -17.51
C SER A 8 -26.62 16.03 -16.88
N LEU A 9 -25.73 16.02 -15.90
CA LEU A 9 -25.45 14.82 -15.11
C LEU A 9 -26.72 14.22 -14.48
N ALA A 10 -27.69 15.07 -14.09
CA ALA A 10 -28.96 14.62 -13.53
C ALA A 10 -29.85 13.89 -14.55
N ASP A 11 -29.79 14.27 -15.84
CA ASP A 11 -30.54 13.60 -16.90
C ASP A 11 -30.05 12.16 -17.11
N TYR A 12 -28.76 11.93 -16.90
CA TYR A 12 -28.11 10.61 -16.99
C TYR A 12 -28.11 9.83 -15.67
N CYS A 13 -28.24 10.50 -14.53
CA CYS A 13 -28.22 9.85 -13.22
C CYS A 13 -29.59 9.27 -12.84
N THR A 14 -30.07 8.34 -13.68
CA THR A 14 -31.31 7.60 -13.46
C THR A 14 -31.07 6.10 -13.61
N VAL A 15 -31.81 5.30 -12.85
CA VAL A 15 -31.76 3.83 -12.94
C VAL A 15 -32.04 3.35 -14.37
N ASN A 16 -33.03 3.96 -15.04
CA ASN A 16 -33.39 3.59 -16.41
C ASN A 16 -32.25 3.83 -17.40
N TYR A 17 -31.59 5.00 -17.32
CA TYR A 17 -30.47 5.30 -18.21
C TYR A 17 -29.29 4.38 -17.91
N ALA A 18 -28.87 4.28 -16.65
CA ALA A 18 -27.77 3.42 -16.23
C ALA A 18 -27.98 1.95 -16.62
N ALA A 19 -29.18 1.41 -16.44
CA ALA A 19 -29.53 0.05 -16.84
C ALA A 19 -29.47 -0.14 -18.36
N SER A 20 -29.87 0.87 -19.15
CA SER A 20 -29.86 0.81 -20.62
C SER A 20 -28.45 0.81 -21.23
N VAL A 21 -27.44 1.24 -20.47
CA VAL A 21 -26.04 1.35 -20.94
C VAL A 21 -25.11 0.33 -20.26
N LEU A 22 -25.65 -0.63 -19.51
CA LEU A 22 -24.84 -1.72 -18.96
C LEU A 22 -24.11 -2.49 -20.08
N PRO A 23 -22.92 -3.04 -19.83
CA PRO A 23 -22.27 -3.93 -20.77
C PRO A 23 -23.14 -5.16 -21.04
N VAL A 24 -23.59 -5.34 -22.28
CA VAL A 24 -24.44 -6.49 -22.70
C VAL A 24 -23.70 -7.46 -23.63
N GLN A 25 -22.53 -7.06 -24.13
CA GLN A 25 -21.67 -7.93 -24.90
C GLN A 25 -20.93 -8.93 -23.99
N ASP A 26 -20.55 -10.06 -24.56
CA ASP A 26 -19.59 -10.95 -23.92
C ASP A 26 -18.21 -10.27 -23.86
N LEU A 27 -17.73 -10.06 -22.62
CA LEU A 27 -16.43 -9.48 -22.33
C LEU A 27 -15.35 -10.54 -22.06
N GLY A 28 -15.67 -11.83 -22.24
CA GLY A 28 -14.78 -12.96 -21.95
C GLY A 28 -14.61 -13.23 -20.46
N LEU A 29 -15.48 -12.67 -19.61
CA LEU A 29 -15.41 -12.80 -18.16
C LEU A 29 -16.19 -14.02 -17.62
N GLY A 30 -17.13 -14.58 -18.41
CA GLY A 30 -18.03 -15.65 -17.94
C GLY A 30 -18.90 -15.18 -16.78
N ILE A 31 -19.52 -14.01 -16.94
CA ILE A 31 -20.37 -13.38 -15.93
C ILE A 31 -21.73 -12.98 -16.52
N THR A 32 -22.73 -12.95 -15.65
CA THR A 32 -24.07 -12.45 -15.95
C THR A 32 -24.33 -11.20 -15.10
N ILE A 33 -24.58 -10.06 -15.74
CA ILE A 33 -24.94 -8.81 -15.04
C ILE A 33 -26.41 -8.84 -14.65
N ASP A 34 -26.72 -8.55 -13.39
CA ASP A 34 -28.09 -8.39 -12.90
C ASP A 34 -28.56 -6.95 -13.14
N SER A 35 -29.26 -6.71 -14.25
CA SER A 35 -29.81 -5.39 -14.57
C SER A 35 -30.87 -4.90 -13.58
N SER A 36 -31.47 -5.80 -12.78
CA SER A 36 -32.46 -5.42 -11.76
C SER A 36 -31.82 -4.83 -10.49
N SER A 37 -30.52 -5.05 -10.30
CA SER A 37 -29.74 -4.55 -9.16
C SER A 37 -29.27 -3.09 -9.31
N VAL A 38 -29.52 -2.47 -10.47
CA VAL A 38 -29.03 -1.11 -10.77
C VAL A 38 -29.60 -0.09 -9.80
N SER A 39 -28.71 0.70 -9.20
CA SER A 39 -29.07 1.85 -8.38
C SER A 39 -28.21 3.06 -8.75
N THR A 40 -28.79 4.26 -8.59
CA THR A 40 -28.11 5.52 -8.91
C THR A 40 -28.26 6.53 -7.79
N ALA A 41 -27.21 7.30 -7.49
CA ALA A 41 -27.25 8.40 -6.53
C ALA A 41 -26.49 9.62 -7.05
N LEU A 42 -27.22 10.73 -7.29
CA LEU A 42 -26.63 12.00 -7.70
C LEU A 42 -26.03 12.73 -6.49
N THR A 43 -24.77 13.14 -6.62
CA THR A 43 -24.09 13.99 -5.65
C THR A 43 -23.61 15.26 -6.35
N THR A 44 -23.86 16.42 -5.73
CA THR A 44 -23.42 17.72 -6.26
C THR A 44 -22.69 18.52 -5.18
N ASN A 45 -21.75 19.36 -5.61
CA ASN A 45 -20.96 20.28 -4.79
C ASN A 45 -20.29 19.58 -3.59
N LYS A 46 -19.78 18.37 -3.79
CA LYS A 46 -19.15 17.58 -2.73
C LYS A 46 -17.70 17.98 -2.60
N SER A 47 -17.33 18.52 -1.44
CA SER A 47 -15.92 18.67 -1.05
C SER A 47 -15.33 17.31 -0.73
N VAL A 48 -14.23 16.98 -1.41
CA VAL A 48 -13.42 15.77 -1.18
C VAL A 48 -11.97 16.18 -0.92
N THR A 49 -11.28 15.41 -0.09
CA THR A 49 -9.87 15.63 0.23
C THR A 49 -9.23 14.31 0.67
N SER A 50 -7.96 14.09 0.35
CA SER A 50 -7.20 12.91 0.74
C SER A 50 -5.69 13.24 0.73
N GLN A 51 -4.88 12.36 1.33
CA GLN A 51 -3.43 12.40 1.14
C GLN A 51 -3.06 12.14 -0.35
N TRP A 52 -3.93 11.46 -1.09
CA TRP A 52 -3.69 10.96 -2.44
C TRP A 52 -4.32 11.78 -3.56
N PHE A 53 -4.96 12.90 -3.22
CA PHE A 53 -5.45 13.91 -4.17
C PHE A 53 -5.75 15.22 -3.45
N VAL A 54 -5.49 16.33 -4.14
CA VAL A 54 -5.78 17.67 -3.62
C VAL A 54 -7.27 17.89 -3.37
N THR A 55 -7.59 18.78 -2.44
CA THR A 55 -8.98 19.15 -2.15
C THR A 55 -9.68 19.66 -3.41
N ALA A 56 -10.86 19.12 -3.70
CA ALA A 56 -11.67 19.49 -4.86
C ALA A 56 -13.17 19.50 -4.50
N LEU A 57 -13.93 20.32 -5.24
CA LEU A 57 -15.38 20.23 -5.29
C LEU A 57 -15.76 19.43 -6.54
N ILE A 58 -16.52 18.36 -6.35
CA ILE A 58 -16.91 17.46 -7.44
C ILE A 58 -18.42 17.21 -7.48
N ASP A 59 -18.91 16.98 -8.69
CA ASP A 59 -20.24 16.46 -8.99
C ASP A 59 -20.07 15.06 -9.57
N TYR A 60 -20.93 14.12 -9.21
CA TYR A 60 -20.91 12.77 -9.80
C TYR A 60 -22.25 12.05 -9.64
N CYS A 61 -22.51 11.13 -10.56
CA CYS A 61 -23.53 10.10 -10.39
C CYS A 61 -22.86 8.81 -9.91
N ASN A 62 -23.21 8.31 -8.74
CA ASN A 62 -22.82 6.97 -8.34
C ASN A 62 -23.77 5.96 -8.96
N VAL A 63 -23.26 5.03 -9.76
CA VAL A 63 -24.00 3.92 -10.37
C VAL A 63 -23.49 2.61 -9.79
N THR A 64 -24.36 1.84 -9.16
CA THR A 64 -24.03 0.52 -8.58
C THR A 64 -24.86 -0.56 -9.26
N PHE A 65 -24.24 -1.69 -9.57
CA PHE A 65 -24.92 -2.90 -10.03
C PHE A 65 -24.13 -4.15 -9.64
N ALA A 66 -24.76 -5.31 -9.78
CA ALA A 66 -24.21 -6.60 -9.45
C ALA A 66 -24.00 -7.47 -10.68
N TYR A 67 -23.06 -8.41 -10.59
CA TYR A 67 -22.95 -9.54 -11.50
C TYR A 67 -22.71 -10.84 -10.73
N SER A 68 -22.90 -11.97 -11.40
CA SER A 68 -22.52 -13.29 -10.92
C SER A 68 -21.66 -14.00 -11.94
N HIS A 69 -20.81 -14.91 -11.49
CA HIS A 69 -20.04 -15.79 -12.37
C HIS A 69 -20.88 -16.99 -12.82
N ASP A 70 -20.81 -17.28 -14.11
CA ASP A 70 -21.56 -18.39 -14.71
C ASP A 70 -21.11 -19.72 -14.07
N GLY A 71 -22.10 -20.54 -13.68
CA GLY A 71 -21.85 -21.84 -13.05
C GLY A 71 -21.50 -21.81 -11.55
N LEU A 72 -21.45 -20.63 -10.90
CA LEU A 72 -21.31 -20.51 -9.45
C LEU A 72 -22.65 -20.20 -8.79
N ALA A 73 -23.07 -21.06 -7.85
CA ALA A 73 -24.30 -20.88 -7.10
C ALA A 73 -24.14 -19.81 -6.01
N ASN A 74 -25.14 -18.95 -5.86
CA ASN A 74 -25.19 -17.87 -4.85
C ASN A 74 -24.01 -16.87 -4.93
N ASP A 75 -23.39 -16.74 -6.10
CA ASP A 75 -22.36 -15.74 -6.36
C ASP A 75 -23.02 -14.39 -6.69
N LEU A 76 -22.54 -13.33 -6.06
CA LEU A 76 -22.98 -11.96 -6.28
C LEU A 76 -21.83 -11.02 -5.97
N VAL A 77 -21.38 -10.27 -6.97
CA VAL A 77 -20.31 -9.28 -6.86
C VAL A 77 -20.87 -7.91 -7.16
N LEU A 78 -20.64 -6.95 -6.26
CA LEU A 78 -21.05 -5.56 -6.44
C LEU A 78 -19.91 -4.74 -7.05
N VAL A 79 -20.28 -3.90 -8.02
CA VAL A 79 -19.43 -2.84 -8.55
C VAL A 79 -20.15 -1.50 -8.45
N SER A 80 -19.39 -0.46 -8.16
CA SER A 80 -19.87 0.92 -8.09
C SER A 80 -18.94 1.83 -8.88
N TYR A 81 -19.54 2.67 -9.72
CA TYR A 81 -18.85 3.62 -10.58
C TYR A 81 -19.31 5.04 -10.28
N LEU A 82 -18.38 5.91 -9.87
CA LEU A 82 -18.62 7.34 -9.87
C LEU A 82 -18.47 7.85 -11.30
N VAL A 83 -19.51 8.48 -11.83
CA VAL A 83 -19.58 8.99 -13.20
C VAL A 83 -19.53 10.52 -13.17
N PRO A 84 -18.58 11.17 -13.87
CA PRO A 84 -18.47 12.62 -13.89
C PRO A 84 -19.55 13.27 -14.77
N PRO A 85 -19.75 14.60 -14.68
CA PRO A 85 -20.52 15.35 -15.65
C PRO A 85 -20.03 15.09 -17.10
N PRO A 86 -20.93 15.01 -18.10
CA PRO A 86 -20.55 14.74 -19.48
C PRO A 86 -19.52 15.70 -20.07
N ASP A 87 -19.56 16.97 -19.69
CA ASP A 87 -18.60 18.01 -20.11
C ASP A 87 -17.24 17.92 -19.41
N GLN A 88 -17.13 17.09 -18.37
CA GLN A 88 -15.89 16.84 -17.61
C GLN A 88 -15.28 15.47 -17.93
N PHE A 89 -15.99 14.60 -18.67
CA PHE A 89 -15.47 13.29 -19.02
C PHE A 89 -14.35 13.40 -20.07
N ALA A 90 -13.18 12.87 -19.72
CA ALA A 90 -11.94 12.98 -20.50
C ALA A 90 -11.57 11.67 -21.22
N ASN A 91 -12.55 10.78 -21.52
CA ASN A 91 -12.29 9.43 -22.04
C ASN A 91 -11.38 8.59 -21.12
N ARG A 92 -11.54 8.73 -19.80
CA ARG A 92 -10.73 8.03 -18.81
C ARG A 92 -11.55 7.10 -17.93
N TYR A 93 -10.92 6.01 -17.52
CA TYR A 93 -11.37 5.11 -16.47
C TYR A 93 -10.30 5.06 -15.38
N VAL A 94 -10.71 5.10 -14.11
CA VAL A 94 -9.85 4.96 -12.94
C VAL A 94 -10.41 3.86 -12.05
N SER A 95 -9.56 2.94 -11.60
CA SER A 95 -9.88 2.02 -10.51
C SER A 95 -9.05 2.36 -9.28
N THR A 96 -9.61 2.15 -8.09
CA THR A 96 -8.91 2.35 -6.82
C THR A 96 -8.88 1.09 -5.99
N GLY A 97 -7.82 0.91 -5.21
CA GLY A 97 -7.64 -0.23 -4.34
C GLY A 97 -8.23 -0.10 -2.94
N GLY A 98 -7.92 -1.11 -2.14
CA GLY A 98 -8.24 -1.19 -0.72
C GLY A 98 -7.06 -0.97 0.22
N GLY A 99 -7.19 -1.53 1.43
CA GLY A 99 -6.24 -1.39 2.53
C GLY A 99 -6.45 -2.49 3.56
N GLY A 100 -5.36 -3.02 4.14
CA GLY A 100 -5.47 -4.12 5.09
C GLY A 100 -6.07 -5.36 4.43
N LEU A 101 -7.25 -5.78 4.85
CA LEU A 101 -7.99 -6.86 4.19
C LEU A 101 -9.28 -6.37 3.48
N ALA A 102 -9.46 -5.06 3.38
CA ALA A 102 -10.51 -4.48 2.54
C ALA A 102 -10.02 -4.42 1.10
N ILE A 103 -10.85 -4.84 0.14
CA ILE A 103 -10.54 -4.81 -1.31
C ILE A 103 -10.78 -3.42 -1.95
N ASN A 104 -11.42 -2.51 -1.21
CA ASN A 104 -11.67 -1.13 -1.63
C ASN A 104 -11.61 -0.18 -0.42
N SER A 105 -11.33 1.10 -0.69
CA SER A 105 -11.37 2.18 0.31
C SER A 105 -12.51 3.19 0.07
N GLY A 106 -13.51 2.82 -0.74
CA GLY A 106 -14.70 3.61 -1.04
C GLY A 106 -14.41 5.08 -1.35
N GLY A 107 -15.21 5.97 -0.76
CA GLY A 107 -15.14 7.42 -0.97
C GLY A 107 -13.88 8.12 -0.46
N SER A 108 -12.96 7.41 0.19
CA SER A 108 -11.65 7.99 0.57
C SER A 108 -10.63 7.97 -0.58
N SER A 109 -10.86 7.14 -1.61
CA SER A 109 -9.96 6.98 -2.77
C SER A 109 -10.68 7.25 -4.09
N SER A 110 -11.89 6.72 -4.29
CA SER A 110 -12.59 6.79 -5.58
C SER A 110 -12.88 8.20 -6.12
N PRO A 111 -13.00 9.28 -5.32
CA PRO A 111 -13.14 10.63 -5.88
C PRO A 111 -11.99 11.06 -6.80
N VAL A 112 -10.81 10.45 -6.69
CA VAL A 112 -9.66 10.80 -7.53
C VAL A 112 -9.96 10.66 -9.03
N GLY A 113 -10.79 9.69 -9.42
CA GLY A 113 -11.17 9.52 -10.82
C GLY A 113 -11.98 10.70 -11.35
N ILE A 114 -12.92 11.22 -10.55
CA ILE A 114 -13.71 12.38 -10.94
C ILE A 114 -12.84 13.62 -11.11
N ILE A 115 -11.85 13.82 -10.23
CA ILE A 115 -10.89 14.94 -10.30
C ILE A 115 -10.10 14.94 -11.61
N VAL A 116 -9.83 13.76 -12.18
CA VAL A 116 -9.10 13.62 -13.45
C VAL A 116 -10.02 13.39 -14.66
N GLY A 117 -11.33 13.60 -14.52
CA GLY A 117 -12.30 13.46 -15.60
C GLY A 117 -12.56 12.01 -16.02
N ALA A 118 -12.45 11.06 -15.09
CA ALA A 118 -12.63 9.64 -15.33
C ALA A 118 -13.92 9.11 -14.69
N ILE A 119 -14.46 8.02 -15.23
CA ILE A 119 -15.30 7.13 -14.42
C ILE A 119 -14.41 6.45 -13.39
N SER A 120 -14.80 6.46 -12.10
CA SER A 120 -14.03 5.83 -11.03
C SER A 120 -14.73 4.61 -10.44
N GLY A 121 -14.09 3.44 -10.49
CA GLY A 121 -14.67 2.17 -10.05
C GLY A 121 -14.15 1.63 -8.71
N ILE A 122 -15.05 1.00 -7.94
CA ILE A 122 -14.76 0.13 -6.80
C ILE A 122 -15.55 -1.18 -6.88
N THR A 123 -15.08 -2.24 -6.21
CA THR A 123 -15.76 -3.54 -6.09
C THR A 123 -15.80 -4.00 -4.64
N ASP A 124 -16.78 -4.83 -4.28
CA ASP A 124 -16.81 -5.54 -2.99
C ASP A 124 -16.14 -6.93 -3.04
N GLY A 125 -15.66 -7.37 -4.22
CA GLY A 125 -15.03 -8.68 -4.40
C GLY A 125 -15.97 -9.88 -4.22
N GLY A 126 -17.28 -9.67 -4.13
CA GLY A 126 -18.25 -10.70 -3.78
C GLY A 126 -18.31 -11.02 -2.29
N PHE A 127 -17.87 -10.08 -1.44
CA PHE A 127 -17.85 -10.26 0.01
C PHE A 127 -19.20 -9.89 0.67
N GLY A 128 -20.19 -9.54 -0.14
CA GLY A 128 -21.59 -9.32 0.25
C GLY A 128 -21.95 -7.86 0.46
N ASN A 129 -20.99 -6.99 0.77
CA ASN A 129 -21.13 -5.54 0.69
C ASN A 129 -19.75 -4.86 0.68
N PHE A 130 -19.69 -3.59 0.30
CA PHE A 130 -18.45 -2.81 0.18
C PHE A 130 -17.64 -2.64 1.49
N ASN A 131 -18.21 -2.96 2.66
CA ASN A 131 -17.52 -2.89 3.95
C ASN A 131 -17.08 -4.26 4.49
N THR A 132 -17.51 -5.37 3.89
CA THR A 132 -17.02 -6.70 4.28
C THR A 132 -15.59 -6.87 3.79
N GLN A 133 -14.73 -7.40 4.66
CA GLN A 133 -13.32 -7.60 4.39
C GLN A 133 -13.01 -9.07 4.17
N TYR A 134 -11.86 -9.35 3.57
CA TYR A 134 -11.46 -10.69 3.15
C TYR A 134 -11.40 -11.69 4.33
N ASP A 135 -11.03 -11.26 5.56
CA ASP A 135 -11.01 -12.15 6.73
C ASP A 135 -12.38 -12.76 7.05
N ALA A 136 -13.46 -12.02 6.78
CA ALA A 136 -14.81 -12.47 7.07
C ALA A 136 -15.30 -13.58 6.11
N VAL A 137 -14.67 -13.70 4.93
CA VAL A 137 -15.09 -14.62 3.87
C VAL A 137 -14.00 -15.62 3.46
N PHE A 138 -12.81 -15.52 4.05
CA PHE A 138 -11.66 -16.36 3.72
C PHE A 138 -11.87 -17.86 4.00
N LEU A 139 -12.54 -18.21 5.10
CA LEU A 139 -12.86 -19.61 5.43
C LEU A 139 -14.32 -19.90 5.13
N LEU A 140 -14.58 -21.03 4.45
CA LEU A 140 -15.92 -21.62 4.39
C LEU A 140 -16.26 -22.32 5.72
N ALA A 141 -15.24 -22.94 6.31
CA ALA A 141 -15.26 -23.57 7.62
C ALA A 141 -13.81 -23.72 8.12
N LYS A 142 -13.61 -24.08 9.40
CA LYS A 142 -12.29 -24.42 9.93
C LYS A 142 -11.61 -25.46 9.04
N GLY A 143 -10.38 -25.19 8.60
CA GLY A 143 -9.62 -26.06 7.70
C GLY A 143 -9.98 -25.97 6.21
N ASN A 144 -10.99 -25.18 5.82
CA ASN A 144 -11.44 -25.10 4.43
C ASN A 144 -11.45 -23.66 3.90
N VAL A 145 -10.51 -23.37 3.00
CA VAL A 145 -10.34 -22.06 2.36
C VAL A 145 -11.43 -21.82 1.32
N ASN A 146 -12.03 -20.64 1.37
CA ASN A 146 -12.80 -20.09 0.26
C ASN A 146 -11.84 -19.59 -0.83
N TRP A 147 -11.43 -20.50 -1.73
CA TRP A 147 -10.50 -20.16 -2.81
C TRP A 147 -11.08 -19.14 -3.79
N HIS A 148 -12.39 -19.16 -4.02
CA HIS A 148 -13.06 -18.15 -4.85
C HIS A 148 -12.85 -16.75 -4.28
N ALA A 149 -13.20 -16.52 -3.01
CA ALA A 149 -12.96 -15.22 -2.35
C ALA A 149 -11.46 -14.86 -2.31
N THR A 150 -10.58 -15.85 -2.19
CA THR A 150 -9.13 -15.66 -2.21
C THR A 150 -8.62 -15.18 -3.57
N TYR A 151 -9.13 -15.71 -4.69
CA TYR A 151 -8.82 -15.20 -6.03
C TYR A 151 -9.45 -13.84 -6.29
N MET A 152 -10.68 -13.61 -5.80
CA MET A 152 -11.35 -12.31 -5.88
C MET A 152 -10.52 -11.21 -5.21
N PHE A 153 -10.05 -11.44 -3.98
CA PHE A 153 -9.13 -10.54 -3.28
C PHE A 153 -7.75 -10.43 -3.98
N GLY A 154 -7.19 -11.56 -4.41
CA GLY A 154 -5.83 -11.61 -4.95
C GLY A 154 -5.65 -10.82 -6.25
N TYR A 155 -6.58 -10.95 -7.20
CA TYR A 155 -6.45 -10.31 -8.51
C TYR A 155 -7.76 -10.17 -9.31
N LYS A 156 -8.72 -11.08 -9.11
CA LYS A 156 -9.82 -11.31 -10.06
C LYS A 156 -10.86 -10.19 -10.04
N ALA A 157 -11.24 -9.71 -8.86
CA ALA A 157 -12.26 -8.66 -8.75
C ALA A 157 -11.81 -7.34 -9.41
N HIS A 158 -10.55 -6.96 -9.22
CA HIS A 158 -9.98 -5.75 -9.85
C HIS A 158 -9.85 -5.88 -11.37
N HIS A 159 -9.60 -7.09 -11.88
CA HIS A 159 -9.59 -7.39 -13.31
C HIS A 159 -10.97 -7.17 -13.93
N GLU A 160 -11.99 -7.75 -13.31
CA GLU A 160 -13.39 -7.67 -13.75
C GLU A 160 -13.92 -6.25 -13.65
N LEU A 161 -13.64 -5.56 -12.53
CA LEU A 161 -13.98 -4.16 -12.31
C LEU A 161 -13.43 -3.27 -13.43
N ALA A 162 -12.17 -3.47 -13.84
CA ALA A 162 -11.57 -2.67 -14.90
C ALA A 162 -12.16 -2.95 -16.29
N ILE A 163 -12.43 -4.22 -16.61
CA ILE A 163 -13.04 -4.58 -17.90
C ILE A 163 -14.46 -4.04 -18.00
N LEU A 164 -15.28 -4.25 -16.96
CA LEU A 164 -16.64 -3.74 -16.88
C LEU A 164 -16.66 -2.21 -16.90
N GLY A 165 -15.81 -1.54 -16.11
CA GLY A 165 -15.77 -0.09 -16.00
C GLY A 165 -15.40 0.61 -17.31
N LYS A 166 -14.41 0.07 -18.06
CA LYS A 166 -14.05 0.59 -19.38
C LYS A 166 -15.19 0.43 -20.39
N GLN A 167 -15.88 -0.70 -20.39
CA GLN A 167 -17.00 -0.91 -21.29
C GLN A 167 -18.22 -0.07 -20.90
N PHE A 168 -18.48 0.05 -19.60
CA PHE A 168 -19.54 0.91 -19.08
C PHE A 168 -19.29 2.38 -19.45
N ALA A 169 -18.05 2.88 -19.31
CA ALA A 169 -17.68 4.22 -19.75
C ALA A 169 -17.95 4.46 -21.24
N ARG A 170 -17.60 3.46 -22.07
CA ARG A 170 -17.85 3.51 -23.51
C ARG A 170 -19.34 3.62 -23.83
N ASN A 171 -20.17 2.81 -23.18
CA ASN A 171 -21.62 2.82 -23.40
C ASN A 171 -22.26 4.10 -22.86
N PHE A 172 -21.90 4.51 -21.64
CA PHE A 172 -22.50 5.66 -20.95
C PHE A 172 -22.25 6.97 -21.68
N PHE A 173 -21.04 7.19 -22.21
CA PHE A 173 -20.72 8.41 -22.95
C PHE A 173 -20.77 8.25 -24.47
N ASN A 174 -21.28 7.11 -24.97
CA ASN A 174 -21.34 6.79 -26.40
C ASN A 174 -19.99 7.00 -27.13
N VAL A 175 -18.91 6.53 -26.52
CA VAL A 175 -17.55 6.68 -27.04
C VAL A 175 -17.34 5.73 -28.21
N SER A 176 -16.98 6.26 -29.38
CA SER A 176 -16.75 5.47 -30.60
C SER A 176 -15.72 4.37 -30.37
N SER A 177 -15.91 3.19 -30.98
CA SER A 177 -14.96 2.07 -30.88
C SER A 177 -13.55 2.40 -31.37
N SER A 178 -13.40 3.43 -32.22
CA SER A 178 -12.10 3.99 -32.65
C SER A 178 -11.38 4.77 -31.56
N ASP A 179 -12.14 5.30 -30.59
CA ASP A 179 -11.62 6.19 -29.57
C ASP A 179 -11.17 5.37 -28.36
N LYS A 180 -10.00 5.73 -27.84
CA LYS A 180 -9.39 5.07 -26.70
C LYS A 180 -10.07 5.53 -25.41
N ILE A 181 -10.41 4.55 -24.56
CA ILE A 181 -10.64 4.79 -23.13
C ILE A 181 -9.31 4.56 -22.45
N TYR A 182 -8.67 5.63 -21.97
CA TYR A 182 -7.47 5.50 -21.15
C TYR A 182 -7.85 4.95 -19.78
N SER A 183 -6.97 4.13 -19.22
CA SER A 183 -7.27 3.33 -18.03
C SER A 183 -6.17 3.46 -17.01
N TYR A 184 -6.56 3.82 -15.79
CA TYR A 184 -5.64 4.15 -14.72
C TYR A 184 -5.99 3.44 -13.43
N TYR A 185 -4.99 3.31 -12.55
CA TYR A 185 -5.15 2.76 -11.23
C TYR A 185 -4.44 3.63 -10.18
N GLN A 186 -5.05 3.80 -9.01
CA GLN A 186 -4.38 4.38 -7.84
C GLN A 186 -4.71 3.61 -6.57
N GLY A 187 -3.68 3.14 -5.86
CA GLY A 187 -3.84 2.44 -4.59
C GLY A 187 -2.57 2.45 -3.76
N CYS A 188 -2.69 2.22 -2.45
CA CYS A 188 -1.57 2.12 -1.53
C CYS A 188 -1.76 0.95 -0.55
N SER A 189 -0.68 0.40 0.01
CA SER A 189 -0.76 -0.74 0.94
C SER A 189 -1.28 -1.99 0.23
N GLU A 190 -2.38 -2.58 0.69
CA GLU A 190 -3.12 -3.60 -0.05
C GLU A 190 -3.50 -3.12 -1.45
N GLY A 191 -3.96 -1.88 -1.61
CA GLY A 191 -4.16 -1.28 -2.94
C GLY A 191 -2.87 -1.17 -3.77
N GLY A 192 -1.72 -1.02 -3.11
CA GLY A 192 -0.44 -1.14 -3.80
C GLY A 192 -0.22 -2.55 -4.33
N ARG A 193 -0.48 -3.57 -3.50
CA ARG A 193 -0.40 -4.99 -3.91
C ARG A 193 -1.36 -5.31 -5.07
N GLU A 194 -2.61 -4.90 -4.96
CA GLU A 194 -3.64 -5.08 -5.97
C GLU A 194 -3.20 -4.48 -7.32
N GLY A 195 -2.73 -3.22 -7.34
CA GLY A 195 -2.25 -2.58 -8.56
C GLY A 195 -1.13 -3.35 -9.26
N TRP A 196 -0.15 -3.85 -8.50
CA TRP A 196 0.91 -4.67 -9.06
C TRP A 196 0.49 -6.08 -9.44
N SER A 197 -0.50 -6.64 -8.76
CA SER A 197 -1.14 -7.89 -9.18
C SER A 197 -1.70 -7.73 -10.59
N GLN A 198 -2.31 -6.56 -10.89
CA GLN A 198 -2.78 -6.26 -12.24
C GLN A 198 -1.62 -6.08 -13.24
N ILE A 199 -0.54 -5.38 -12.87
CA ILE A 199 0.66 -5.22 -13.73
C ILE A 199 1.26 -6.58 -14.11
N GLN A 200 1.42 -7.47 -13.13
CA GLN A 200 2.08 -8.77 -13.31
C GLN A 200 1.23 -9.76 -14.13
N ARG A 201 -0.11 -9.63 -14.10
CA ARG A 201 -1.04 -10.62 -14.67
C ARG A 201 -1.75 -10.15 -15.93
N PHE A 202 -2.01 -8.84 -16.06
CA PHE A 202 -2.91 -8.28 -17.07
C PHE A 202 -2.25 -7.09 -17.79
N ALA A 203 -1.23 -7.39 -18.58
CA ALA A 203 -0.34 -6.43 -19.24
C ALA A 203 -1.02 -5.22 -19.91
N GLY A 204 -2.15 -5.42 -20.60
CA GLY A 204 -2.87 -4.36 -21.33
C GLY A 204 -4.06 -3.77 -20.59
N GLN A 205 -4.20 -4.04 -19.28
CA GLN A 205 -5.40 -3.63 -18.55
C GLN A 205 -5.41 -2.13 -18.22
N PHE A 206 -4.24 -1.56 -17.92
CA PHE A 206 -4.04 -0.18 -17.50
C PHE A 206 -2.91 0.48 -18.29
N ASP A 207 -3.14 1.72 -18.72
CA ASP A 207 -2.16 2.56 -19.38
C ASP A 207 -1.19 3.21 -18.38
N GLY A 208 -1.68 3.52 -17.18
CA GLY A 208 -0.90 4.15 -16.12
C GLY A 208 -1.34 3.71 -14.71
N LEU A 209 -0.40 3.40 -13.83
CA LEU A 209 -0.68 3.06 -12.43
C LEU A 209 0.13 3.90 -11.45
N VAL A 210 -0.51 4.26 -10.36
CA VAL A 210 0.14 4.78 -9.15
C VAL A 210 0.00 3.76 -8.05
N THR A 211 1.13 3.27 -7.54
CA THR A 211 1.15 2.22 -6.52
C THR A 211 1.97 2.68 -5.33
N GLY A 212 1.32 2.84 -4.18
CA GLY A 212 1.92 3.26 -2.94
C GLY A 212 2.27 2.09 -2.03
N ALA A 213 3.42 2.17 -1.34
CA ALA A 213 3.82 1.29 -0.22
C ALA A 213 3.20 -0.12 -0.29
N PRO A 214 3.51 -0.90 -1.32
CA PRO A 214 2.69 -2.04 -1.68
C PRO A 214 2.93 -3.27 -0.81
N ALA A 215 1.85 -3.97 -0.46
CA ALA A 215 1.87 -5.22 0.31
C ALA A 215 2.27 -6.47 -0.50
N PHE A 216 3.35 -6.40 -1.30
CA PHE A 216 3.89 -7.59 -1.99
C PHE A 216 4.49 -8.59 -1.02
N ARG A 217 4.79 -9.78 -1.55
CA ARG A 217 5.28 -10.91 -0.74
C ARG A 217 4.39 -11.09 0.48
N PHE A 218 3.08 -11.17 0.22
CA PHE A 218 2.04 -11.10 1.23
C PHE A 218 2.33 -12.03 2.40
N SER A 219 2.85 -13.24 2.15
CA SER A 219 3.19 -14.15 3.25
C SER A 219 4.35 -13.66 4.09
N GLN A 220 5.40 -13.13 3.45
CA GLN A 220 6.56 -12.59 4.13
C GLN A 220 6.19 -11.35 4.93
N LEU A 221 5.45 -10.41 4.32
CA LEU A 221 5.00 -9.19 4.99
C LEU A 221 4.09 -9.50 6.18
N GLN A 222 3.04 -10.31 5.97
CA GLN A 222 2.09 -10.61 7.04
C GLN A 222 2.75 -11.35 8.21
N THR A 223 3.63 -12.31 7.95
CA THR A 223 4.42 -12.94 9.02
C THR A 223 5.44 -11.99 9.64
N ASN A 224 5.92 -10.98 8.93
CA ASN A 224 6.88 -10.01 9.48
C ASN A 224 6.25 -9.10 10.55
N HIS A 225 4.93 -8.88 10.52
CA HIS A 225 4.21 -8.11 11.53
C HIS A 225 4.26 -8.70 12.95
N ILE A 226 4.74 -9.94 13.13
CA ILE A 226 5.01 -10.51 14.47
C ILE A 226 6.49 -10.47 14.86
N SER A 227 7.38 -9.95 14.01
CA SER A 227 8.81 -9.91 14.28
C SER A 227 9.16 -9.16 15.57
N GLY A 228 8.50 -8.03 15.83
CA GLY A 228 8.73 -7.24 17.05
C GLY A 228 8.37 -7.99 18.32
N GLY A 229 7.18 -8.60 18.38
CA GLY A 229 6.77 -9.43 19.52
C GLY A 229 7.68 -10.64 19.76
N VAL A 230 8.20 -11.26 18.69
CA VAL A 230 9.19 -12.36 18.80
C VAL A 230 10.54 -11.85 19.32
N ILE A 231 10.98 -10.66 18.91
CA ILE A 231 12.22 -10.03 19.39
C ILE A 231 12.10 -9.64 20.88
N GLU A 232 10.99 -9.02 21.27
CA GLU A 232 10.70 -8.66 22.67
C GLU A 232 10.76 -9.88 23.60
N GLU A 233 10.11 -10.98 23.19
CA GLU A 233 10.12 -12.26 23.92
C GLU A 233 11.54 -12.83 24.00
N ALA A 234 12.30 -12.83 22.90
CA ALA A 234 13.67 -13.33 22.87
C ALA A 234 14.64 -12.52 23.75
N VAL A 235 14.46 -11.19 23.84
CA VAL A 235 15.23 -10.31 24.73
C VAL A 235 14.75 -10.44 26.19
N GLY A 236 13.52 -10.91 26.41
CA GLY A 236 12.88 -10.93 27.72
C GLY A 236 12.62 -9.52 28.23
N TYR A 237 12.22 -8.61 27.33
CA TYR A 237 11.85 -7.24 27.66
C TYR A 237 10.84 -6.70 26.66
N TYR A 238 9.79 -6.09 27.22
CA TYR A 238 8.71 -5.43 26.50
C TYR A 238 8.84 -3.92 26.76
N PRO A 239 9.55 -3.17 25.88
CA PRO A 239 9.81 -1.75 26.10
C PRO A 239 8.50 -0.95 26.11
N PRO A 240 8.26 -0.09 27.12
CA PRO A 240 7.10 0.79 27.08
C PRO A 240 7.10 1.64 25.79
N PRO A 241 5.95 1.88 25.13
CA PRO A 241 5.90 2.63 23.88
C PRO A 241 6.59 4.00 23.94
N CYS A 242 6.59 4.66 25.11
CA CYS A 242 7.26 5.94 25.31
C CYS A 242 8.80 5.84 25.22
N GLU A 243 9.37 4.72 25.65
CA GLU A 243 10.81 4.45 25.50
C GLU A 243 11.18 4.32 24.02
N LEU A 244 10.40 3.54 23.26
CA LEU A 244 10.59 3.36 21.82
C LEU A 244 10.38 4.66 21.04
N GLU A 245 9.38 5.46 21.41
CA GLU A 245 9.15 6.78 20.83
C GLU A 245 10.33 7.73 21.11
N LYS A 246 10.91 7.68 22.32
CA LYS A 246 12.11 8.45 22.63
C LYS A 246 13.30 8.00 21.77
N ILE A 247 13.49 6.70 21.55
CA ILE A 247 14.52 6.18 20.65
C ILE A 247 14.30 6.73 19.23
N VAL A 248 13.08 6.64 18.68
CA VAL A 248 12.76 7.18 17.34
C VAL A 248 13.08 8.67 17.23
N ASN A 249 12.69 9.48 18.23
CA ASN A 249 12.95 10.91 18.22
C ASN A 249 14.46 11.23 18.24
N LEU A 250 15.25 10.46 19.00
CA LEU A 250 16.71 10.59 19.02
C LEU A 250 17.34 10.15 17.69
N THR A 251 16.82 9.09 17.07
CA THR A 251 17.23 8.66 15.73
C THR A 251 16.96 9.74 14.70
N ILE A 252 15.75 10.31 14.67
CA ILE A 252 15.39 11.42 13.76
C ILE A 252 16.34 12.59 13.97
N ALA A 253 16.52 13.05 15.21
CA ALA A 253 17.41 14.18 15.52
C ALA A 253 18.87 13.94 15.12
N SER A 254 19.33 12.69 15.18
CA SER A 254 20.71 12.33 14.81
C SER A 254 20.90 12.19 13.30
N CYS A 255 19.83 11.87 12.56
CA CYS A 255 19.89 11.54 11.14
C CYS A 255 19.32 12.62 10.20
N ASP A 256 18.58 13.60 10.71
CA ASP A 256 18.02 14.75 9.98
C ASP A 256 19.09 15.39 9.07
N GLY A 257 20.21 15.82 9.66
CA GLY A 257 21.28 16.53 8.93
C GLY A 257 22.07 15.72 7.89
N LEU A 258 21.84 14.41 7.74
CA LEU A 258 22.62 13.55 6.83
C LEU A 258 22.36 13.86 5.36
N ASP A 259 21.25 14.51 5.05
CA ASP A 259 20.94 14.98 3.71
C ASP A 259 21.44 16.40 3.41
N GLY A 260 22.07 17.09 4.38
CA GLY A 260 22.54 18.47 4.22
C GLY A 260 21.50 19.55 4.56
N LYS A 261 20.33 19.17 5.06
CA LYS A 261 19.27 20.04 5.57
C LYS A 261 18.89 19.63 7.00
N LEU A 262 18.50 20.60 7.82
CA LEU A 262 18.00 20.37 9.18
C LEU A 262 16.54 20.84 9.23
N ASP A 263 15.61 19.95 8.92
CA ASP A 263 14.18 20.25 8.87
C ASP A 263 13.31 19.23 9.63
N GLY A 264 13.94 18.37 10.42
CA GLY A 264 13.28 17.32 11.20
C GLY A 264 12.84 16.13 10.36
N VAL A 265 13.41 15.95 9.16
CA VAL A 265 13.07 14.87 8.23
C VAL A 265 14.30 14.01 7.98
N VAL A 266 14.15 12.69 8.11
CA VAL A 266 15.18 11.75 7.68
C VAL A 266 14.95 11.46 6.19
N ALA A 267 15.64 12.21 5.30
CA ALA A 267 15.61 11.95 3.85
C ALA A 267 16.71 10.98 3.37
N ARG A 268 17.64 10.65 4.27
CA ARG A 268 18.78 9.77 4.02
C ARG A 268 18.90 8.68 5.08
N SER A 269 17.86 7.86 5.24
CA SER A 269 17.92 6.71 6.16
C SER A 269 18.92 5.64 5.69
N ASP A 270 19.26 5.64 4.39
CA ASP A 270 20.37 4.91 3.80
C ASP A 270 21.73 5.28 4.41
N LEU A 271 21.99 6.55 4.69
CA LEU A 271 23.16 7.01 5.44
C LEU A 271 22.99 6.79 6.94
N CYS A 272 21.79 7.02 7.49
CA CYS A 272 21.50 6.83 8.91
C CYS A 272 21.85 5.41 9.37
N LYS A 273 21.53 4.38 8.57
CA LYS A 273 21.93 2.99 8.82
C LYS A 273 23.43 2.77 8.98
N LEU A 274 24.25 3.59 8.32
CA LEU A 274 25.71 3.43 8.32
C LEU A 274 26.37 4.17 9.49
N THR A 275 25.68 5.17 10.06
CA THR A 275 26.29 6.11 11.01
C THR A 275 25.62 6.13 12.38
N PHE A 276 24.35 5.77 12.48
CA PHE A 276 23.59 5.82 13.73
C PHE A 276 23.79 4.53 14.54
N ASP A 277 24.11 4.71 15.83
CA ASP A 277 24.25 3.63 16.79
C ASP A 277 23.21 3.79 17.90
N TYR A 278 22.30 2.81 18.03
CA TYR A 278 21.24 2.85 19.03
C TYR A 278 21.77 2.88 20.47
N GLU A 279 22.99 2.38 20.72
CA GLU A 279 23.63 2.40 22.04
C GLU A 279 23.82 3.83 22.58
N THR A 280 23.94 4.83 21.69
CA THR A 280 24.09 6.24 22.10
C THR A 280 22.83 6.81 22.76
N THR A 281 21.71 6.10 22.68
CA THR A 281 20.43 6.53 23.27
C THR A 281 20.25 6.07 24.73
N ILE A 282 21.07 5.14 25.22
CA ILE A 282 20.96 4.59 26.58
C ILE A 282 21.06 5.70 27.63
N GLY A 283 20.19 5.63 28.64
CA GLY A 283 20.16 6.56 29.77
C GLY A 283 19.43 7.88 29.49
N GLN A 284 19.00 8.14 28.25
CA GLN A 284 18.24 9.35 27.94
C GLN A 284 16.85 9.29 28.59
N PRO A 285 16.42 10.35 29.30
CA PRO A 285 15.14 10.36 29.99
C PRO A 285 13.96 10.51 29.01
N TYR A 286 12.84 9.88 29.35
CA TYR A 286 11.57 10.03 28.66
C TYR A 286 10.42 10.19 29.66
N TYR A 287 9.38 10.88 29.20
CA TYR A 287 8.13 11.05 29.92
C TYR A 287 6.97 11.08 28.92
N CYS A 288 5.94 10.28 29.18
CA CYS A 288 4.66 10.34 28.47
C CYS A 288 3.52 10.29 29.49
N PRO A 289 2.51 11.19 29.39
CA PRO A 289 1.35 11.14 30.26
C PRO A 289 0.53 9.87 29.99
N ALA A 290 -0.33 9.51 30.95
CA ALA A 290 -1.32 8.45 30.72
C ALA A 290 -2.20 8.79 29.51
N SER A 291 -2.55 7.75 28.74
CA SER A 291 -3.39 7.87 27.56
C SER A 291 -4.55 6.90 27.69
N ASN A 292 -5.75 7.32 27.32
CA ASN A 292 -6.93 6.44 27.24
C ASN A 292 -6.88 5.50 26.02
N GLY A 293 -5.74 5.47 25.33
CA GLY A 293 -5.62 4.81 24.05
C GLY A 293 -6.27 5.62 22.94
N GLY A 294 -6.01 5.20 21.72
CA GLY A 294 -6.51 5.87 20.53
C GLY A 294 -6.13 5.08 19.28
N PHE A 295 -7.05 5.06 18.31
CA PHE A 295 -6.70 4.67 16.95
C PHE A 295 -5.87 5.83 16.37
N PRO A 296 -4.62 5.63 15.93
CA PRO A 296 -3.80 6.72 15.39
C PRO A 296 -4.30 7.29 14.05
N GLY A 297 -5.53 6.98 13.62
CA GLY A 297 -6.06 7.36 12.33
C GLY A 297 -5.42 6.55 11.21
N GLY A 298 -5.86 5.30 11.05
CA GLY A 298 -5.77 4.60 9.77
C GLY A 298 -6.91 5.02 8.83
N PRO A 299 -6.81 4.78 7.52
CA PRO A 299 -7.91 4.94 6.58
C PRO A 299 -9.23 4.36 7.13
N PRO A 300 -10.39 5.01 6.92
CA PRO A 300 -11.69 4.56 7.42
C PRO A 300 -12.06 3.12 7.01
N SER A 301 -11.40 2.57 5.99
CA SER A 301 -11.58 1.20 5.49
C SER A 301 -10.89 0.11 6.33
N LEU A 302 -10.01 0.47 7.28
CA LEU A 302 -9.28 -0.50 8.10
C LEU A 302 -10.05 -0.80 9.39
N GLY A 303 -10.43 -2.07 9.60
CA GLY A 303 -11.17 -2.49 10.78
C GLY A 303 -10.30 -2.54 12.05
N ARG A 304 -10.92 -2.37 13.24
CA ARG A 304 -10.25 -2.49 14.55
C ARG A 304 -9.51 -3.82 14.77
N ARG A 305 -9.88 -4.89 14.04
CA ARG A 305 -9.26 -6.21 14.10
C ARG A 305 -7.85 -6.24 13.49
N GLN A 306 -7.58 -5.40 12.49
CA GLN A 306 -6.33 -5.42 11.73
C GLN A 306 -5.28 -4.51 12.34
N PHE A 307 -5.72 -3.32 12.76
CA PHE A 307 -4.93 -2.36 13.51
C PHE A 307 -5.59 -2.18 14.87
N PRO A 308 -5.35 -3.08 15.84
CA PRO A 308 -5.77 -2.82 17.20
C PRO A 308 -5.14 -1.49 17.61
N GLY A 309 -5.96 -0.45 17.82
CA GLY A 309 -5.47 0.88 18.22
C GLY A 309 -4.61 0.77 19.49
N ALA A 310 -3.81 1.79 19.80
CA ALA A 310 -3.11 1.81 21.08
C ALA A 310 -4.19 1.69 22.18
N GLY A 311 -4.13 0.65 23.00
CA GLY A 311 -5.01 0.52 24.17
C GLY A 311 -4.66 1.62 25.19
N PRO A 312 -5.45 1.76 26.26
CA PRO A 312 -5.05 2.62 27.37
C PRO A 312 -3.64 2.28 27.84
N THR A 313 -2.84 3.32 28.10
CA THR A 313 -1.48 3.18 28.64
C THR A 313 -1.37 4.02 29.90
N PRO A 314 -0.71 3.52 30.96
CA PRO A 314 -0.44 4.31 32.15
C PRO A 314 0.52 5.45 31.82
N GLU A 315 0.72 6.35 32.78
CA GLU A 315 1.85 7.28 32.75
C GLU A 315 3.16 6.50 32.66
N GLN A 316 4.06 6.96 31.79
CA GLN A 316 5.36 6.32 31.53
C GLN A 316 6.47 7.33 31.84
N ASN A 317 7.35 6.99 32.76
CA ASN A 317 8.48 7.82 33.15
C ASN A 317 9.70 6.92 33.39
N GLY A 318 10.82 7.24 32.76
CA GLY A 318 12.02 6.42 32.87
C GLY A 318 13.18 6.93 32.03
N THR A 319 14.16 6.07 31.83
CA THR A 319 15.30 6.29 30.93
C THR A 319 15.40 5.14 29.97
N ILE A 320 15.87 5.41 28.74
CA ILE A 320 16.13 4.34 27.77
C ILE A 320 17.10 3.32 28.37
N THR A 321 16.69 2.06 28.34
CA THR A 321 17.39 0.91 28.90
C THR A 321 18.23 0.22 27.84
N ALA A 322 19.28 -0.49 28.27
CA ALA A 322 20.07 -1.33 27.36
C ALA A 322 19.22 -2.43 26.69
N LYS A 323 18.19 -2.94 27.37
CA LYS A 323 17.26 -3.92 26.80
C LYS A 323 16.30 -3.30 25.77
N GLY A 324 15.82 -2.08 25.99
CA GLY A 324 15.02 -1.33 25.02
C GLY A 324 15.81 -1.05 23.75
N VAL A 325 17.09 -0.67 23.90
CA VAL A 325 18.03 -0.54 22.78
C VAL A 325 18.28 -1.87 22.08
N ALA A 326 18.44 -2.98 22.81
CA ALA A 326 18.59 -4.30 22.21
C ALA A 326 17.38 -4.69 21.34
N VAL A 327 16.15 -4.41 21.80
CA VAL A 327 14.92 -4.62 21.00
C VAL A 327 14.93 -3.71 19.75
N ALA A 328 15.17 -2.41 19.92
CA ALA A 328 15.16 -1.45 18.82
C ALA A 328 16.22 -1.76 17.75
N SER A 329 17.43 -2.11 18.17
CA SER A 329 18.54 -2.48 17.29
C SER A 329 18.26 -3.79 16.56
N ALA A 330 17.82 -4.84 17.28
CA ALA A 330 17.46 -6.12 16.66
C ALA A 330 16.32 -5.98 15.66
N PHE A 331 15.28 -5.21 16.00
CA PHE A 331 14.17 -4.93 15.09
C PHE A 331 14.66 -4.20 13.85
N SER A 332 15.48 -3.16 13.99
CA SER A 332 15.99 -2.37 12.85
C SER A 332 16.90 -3.16 11.91
N ASN A 333 17.59 -4.19 12.41
CA ASN A 333 18.44 -5.08 11.61
C ASN A 333 17.64 -6.03 10.69
N GLY A 334 16.35 -6.24 10.98
CA GLY A 334 15.47 -7.19 10.29
C GLY A 334 15.62 -8.63 10.78
N LEU A 335 14.90 -9.55 10.15
CA LEU A 335 14.88 -10.95 10.54
C LEU A 335 16.09 -11.71 9.96
N ILE A 336 16.90 -12.29 10.85
CA ILE A 336 18.04 -13.15 10.53
C ILE A 336 17.79 -14.54 11.14
N ASP A 337 18.04 -15.59 10.37
CA ASP A 337 17.86 -16.98 10.80
C ASP A 337 19.03 -17.47 11.68
N SER A 338 18.91 -18.67 12.26
CA SER A 338 19.96 -19.22 13.13
C SER A 338 21.30 -19.48 12.44
N ASN A 339 21.36 -19.43 11.11
CA ASN A 339 22.58 -19.58 10.31
C ASN A 339 23.16 -18.22 9.86
N GLY A 340 22.63 -17.10 10.37
CA GLY A 340 23.08 -15.77 9.99
C GLY A 340 22.59 -15.30 8.61
N LYS A 341 21.57 -15.96 8.04
CA LYS A 341 20.99 -15.60 6.73
C LYS A 341 19.78 -14.71 6.90
N ARG A 342 19.64 -13.72 6.02
CA ARG A 342 18.52 -12.76 6.09
C ARG A 342 17.24 -13.41 5.56
N ILE A 343 16.21 -13.36 6.39
CA ILE A 343 14.86 -13.82 6.08
C ILE A 343 14.08 -12.66 5.44
N TYR A 344 13.96 -11.55 6.17
CA TYR A 344 13.23 -10.39 5.71
C TYR A 344 13.79 -9.10 6.33
N LEU A 345 13.17 -7.97 6.03
CA LEU A 345 13.59 -6.64 6.45
C LEU A 345 12.49 -5.95 7.26
N ASN A 346 12.90 -4.96 8.06
CA ASN A 346 12.03 -4.15 8.91
C ASN A 346 12.11 -2.67 8.50
N PRO A 347 11.22 -1.81 9.02
CA PRO A 347 11.18 -0.38 8.72
C PRO A 347 12.54 0.33 8.83
N GLN A 348 12.73 1.39 8.04
CA GLN A 348 13.99 2.13 8.00
C GLN A 348 14.17 3.00 9.25
N PRO A 349 15.41 3.39 9.62
CA PRO A 349 15.62 4.39 10.66
C PRO A 349 14.79 5.67 10.43
N GLY A 350 14.13 6.15 11.48
CA GLY A 350 13.17 7.27 11.40
C GLY A 350 11.71 6.83 11.31
N ALA A 351 11.43 5.56 10.98
CA ALA A 351 10.12 4.94 11.16
C ALA A 351 9.85 4.61 12.63
N SER A 352 8.58 4.52 13.01
CA SER A 352 8.19 4.04 14.34
C SER A 352 8.32 2.51 14.45
N PHE A 353 8.45 2.02 15.69
CA PHE A 353 8.52 0.60 16.02
C PHE A 353 7.12 -0.05 16.13
N ALA A 354 6.24 0.18 15.15
CA ALA A 354 4.82 -0.18 15.24
C ALA A 354 4.58 -1.67 15.55
N ASP A 355 5.31 -2.57 14.91
CA ASP A 355 5.20 -4.03 15.12
C ASP A 355 5.98 -4.55 16.35
N ALA A 356 6.78 -3.69 16.99
CA ALA A 356 7.46 -3.94 18.26
C ALA A 356 6.91 -3.03 19.37
N THR A 357 5.61 -2.74 19.33
CA THR A 357 4.93 -1.95 20.37
C THR A 357 4.15 -2.90 21.29
N PRO A 358 4.58 -3.09 22.55
CA PRO A 358 3.90 -3.94 23.51
C PRO A 358 2.50 -3.45 23.89
N ARG A 359 1.73 -4.36 24.50
CA ARG A 359 0.42 -4.09 25.10
C ARG A 359 0.51 -4.01 26.60
N TYR A 360 -0.14 -3.00 27.17
CA TYR A 360 -0.28 -2.88 28.60
C TYR A 360 -1.46 -3.74 29.07
N ASN A 361 -1.22 -4.58 30.07
CA ASN A 361 -2.26 -5.35 30.76
C ASN A 361 -2.59 -4.67 32.08
N GLU A 362 -3.76 -4.02 32.15
CA GLU A 362 -4.22 -3.30 33.35
C GLU A 362 -4.44 -4.22 34.56
N ASN A 363 -4.77 -5.50 34.34
CA ASN A 363 -5.03 -6.46 35.41
C ASN A 363 -3.73 -6.89 36.10
N THR A 364 -2.63 -7.01 35.35
CA THR A 364 -1.32 -7.42 35.89
C THR A 364 -0.39 -6.24 36.15
N GLY A 365 -0.67 -5.06 35.59
CA GLY A 365 0.19 -3.89 35.67
C GLY A 365 1.48 -4.02 34.85
N THR A 366 1.50 -4.87 33.83
CA THR A 366 2.72 -5.22 33.07
C THR A 366 2.54 -5.05 31.57
N TRP A 367 3.65 -4.77 30.88
CA TRP A 367 3.74 -4.84 29.42
C TRP A 367 3.90 -6.30 28.97
N GLY A 368 3.29 -6.64 27.84
CA GLY A 368 3.40 -7.96 27.21
C GLY A 368 3.16 -7.88 25.69
N PRO A 369 3.20 -9.03 25.00
CA PRO A 369 3.20 -9.06 23.54
C PRO A 369 1.84 -8.64 22.95
N SER A 370 1.86 -8.07 21.75
CA SER A 370 0.64 -7.88 20.95
C SER A 370 0.28 -9.18 20.21
N LEU A 371 -0.64 -9.96 20.79
CA LEU A 371 -1.09 -11.25 20.26
C LEU A 371 -2.28 -11.16 19.29
N SER A 372 -2.57 -9.96 18.78
CA SER A 372 -3.63 -9.66 17.81
C SER A 372 -3.14 -8.69 16.75
N GLY A 373 -3.89 -8.55 15.65
CA GLY A 373 -3.54 -7.73 14.50
C GLY A 373 -3.21 -8.58 13.27
N LEU A 374 -2.75 -7.92 12.20
CA LEU A 374 -2.49 -8.55 10.90
C LEU A 374 -1.57 -9.79 10.97
N GLY A 375 -0.49 -9.73 11.76
CA GLY A 375 0.46 -10.83 11.88
C GLY A 375 -0.07 -12.05 12.64
N PRO A 376 -0.57 -11.90 13.89
CA PRO A 376 -1.20 -13.00 14.61
C PRO A 376 -2.41 -13.59 13.88
N GLN A 377 -3.23 -12.75 13.24
CA GLN A 377 -4.34 -13.19 12.41
C GLN A 377 -3.85 -13.99 11.19
N TRP A 378 -2.78 -13.55 10.53
CA TRP A 378 -2.16 -14.30 9.42
C TRP A 378 -1.78 -15.72 9.83
N VAL A 379 -1.06 -15.87 10.95
CA VAL A 379 -0.61 -17.17 11.42
C VAL A 379 -1.80 -18.06 11.80
N ALA A 380 -2.73 -17.57 12.64
CA ALA A 380 -3.81 -18.41 13.13
C ALA A 380 -4.87 -18.70 12.06
N ARG A 381 -5.40 -17.66 11.40
CA ARG A 381 -6.49 -17.79 10.43
C ARG A 381 -6.01 -18.34 9.09
N TYR A 382 -4.94 -17.79 8.52
CA TYR A 382 -4.57 -18.10 7.14
C TYR A 382 -3.58 -19.28 7.06
N LEU A 383 -2.56 -19.34 7.92
CA LEU A 383 -1.65 -20.49 7.94
C LEU A 383 -2.24 -21.68 8.73
N GLY A 384 -2.85 -21.42 9.89
CA GLY A 384 -3.50 -22.43 10.74
C GLY A 384 -4.87 -22.89 10.25
N LEU A 385 -5.54 -22.11 9.40
CA LEU A 385 -6.93 -22.36 8.96
C LEU A 385 -7.92 -22.43 10.12
N GLU A 386 -7.66 -21.64 11.16
CA GLU A 386 -8.49 -21.55 12.36
C GLU A 386 -9.46 -20.37 12.30
N ASP A 387 -10.62 -20.50 12.94
CA ASP A 387 -11.56 -19.37 13.06
C ASP A 387 -11.23 -18.50 14.29
N ARG A 388 -10.01 -17.95 14.31
CA ARG A 388 -9.51 -17.04 15.34
C ARG A 388 -8.51 -16.04 14.73
N ASP A 389 -8.37 -14.86 15.33
CA ASP A 389 -7.49 -13.79 14.83
C ASP A 389 -6.31 -13.48 15.77
N THR A 390 -6.07 -14.34 16.74
CA THR A 390 -5.07 -14.14 17.79
C THR A 390 -4.17 -15.35 17.94
N LEU A 391 -2.99 -15.14 18.50
CA LEU A 391 -2.13 -16.21 19.00
C LEU A 391 -2.24 -16.32 20.52
N ASP A 392 -1.83 -17.45 21.09
CA ASP A 392 -1.87 -17.67 22.54
C ASP A 392 -0.62 -17.11 23.24
N SER A 393 0.55 -17.25 22.61
CA SER A 393 1.83 -16.69 23.05
C SER A 393 2.84 -16.65 21.89
N PHE A 394 3.97 -15.97 22.10
CA PHE A 394 5.17 -16.11 21.26
C PHE A 394 6.22 -17.05 21.88
N GLU A 395 5.84 -17.79 22.93
CA GLU A 395 6.73 -18.74 23.59
C GLU A 395 7.18 -19.81 22.58
N ASN A 396 8.49 -20.06 22.49
CA ASN A 396 9.12 -20.96 21.52
C ASN A 396 8.94 -20.57 20.03
N VAL A 397 8.48 -19.35 19.73
CA VAL A 397 8.49 -18.81 18.37
C VAL A 397 9.85 -18.15 18.12
N THR A 398 10.54 -18.56 17.07
CA THR A 398 11.89 -18.06 16.71
C THR A 398 11.87 -17.41 15.33
N ALA A 399 12.97 -16.73 14.96
CA ALA A 399 13.15 -16.25 13.59
C ALA A 399 13.08 -17.40 12.55
N ASP A 400 13.56 -18.60 12.88
CA ASP A 400 13.41 -19.79 12.03
C ASP A 400 11.93 -20.20 11.88
N THR A 401 11.15 -20.13 12.96
CA THR A 401 9.70 -20.37 12.91
C THR A 401 9.02 -19.38 11.96
N LEU A 402 9.40 -18.10 12.02
CA LEU A 402 8.89 -17.08 11.12
C LEU A 402 9.26 -17.38 9.67
N ARG A 403 10.52 -17.72 9.37
CA ARG A 403 10.96 -18.14 8.03
C ARG A 403 10.10 -19.29 7.49
N ASP A 404 9.82 -20.29 8.32
CA ASP A 404 9.09 -21.48 7.90
C ASP A 404 7.60 -21.15 7.65
N TRP A 405 6.99 -20.26 8.45
CA TRP A 405 5.65 -19.71 8.19
C TRP A 405 5.60 -18.88 6.90
N MET A 406 6.61 -18.05 6.65
CA MET A 406 6.73 -17.31 5.39
C MET A 406 6.81 -18.26 4.19
N ALA A 407 7.56 -19.36 4.31
CA ALA A 407 7.66 -20.36 3.25
C ALA A 407 6.35 -21.14 3.04
N LEU A 408 5.66 -21.49 4.12
CA LEU A 408 4.35 -22.14 4.05
C LEU A 408 3.32 -21.28 3.32
N GLY A 409 3.20 -20.00 3.69
CA GLY A 409 2.24 -19.10 3.05
C GLY A 409 2.64 -18.74 1.61
N MET A 410 3.93 -18.62 1.32
CA MET A 410 4.42 -18.48 -0.06
C MET A 410 3.97 -19.66 -0.92
N GLN A 411 4.13 -20.90 -0.44
CA GLN A 411 3.72 -22.09 -1.18
C GLN A 411 2.20 -22.19 -1.32
N ARG A 412 1.46 -21.93 -0.23
CA ARG A 412 0.00 -22.09 -0.21
C ARG A 412 -0.72 -21.08 -1.09
N TYR A 413 -0.25 -19.84 -1.13
CA TYR A 413 -0.95 -18.72 -1.78
C TYR A 413 -0.22 -18.16 -3.00
N TYR A 414 0.70 -18.95 -3.57
CA TYR A 414 1.58 -18.50 -4.65
C TYR A 414 0.82 -17.91 -5.85
N ASP A 415 -0.27 -18.55 -6.26
CA ASP A 415 -1.07 -18.17 -7.42
C ASP A 415 -2.16 -17.12 -7.12
N SER A 416 -2.37 -16.80 -5.83
CA SER A 416 -3.47 -15.97 -5.35
C SER A 416 -2.99 -14.68 -4.69
N LEU A 417 -2.51 -14.76 -3.45
CA LEU A 417 -2.13 -13.57 -2.66
C LEU A 417 -0.71 -13.08 -2.97
N GLN A 418 0.20 -13.96 -3.40
CA GLN A 418 1.56 -13.55 -3.71
C GLN A 418 1.61 -12.70 -4.99
N THR A 419 2.24 -11.54 -4.87
CA THR A 419 2.42 -10.56 -5.96
C THR A 419 3.92 -10.27 -6.06
N THR A 420 4.67 -11.18 -6.69
CA THR A 420 6.15 -11.19 -6.66
C THR A 420 6.79 -11.42 -8.02
N TRP A 421 6.00 -11.49 -9.10
CA TRP A 421 6.53 -11.80 -10.43
C TRP A 421 7.40 -10.65 -10.96
N PRO A 422 8.70 -10.87 -11.27
CA PRO A 422 9.61 -9.77 -11.62
C PRO A 422 9.73 -9.51 -13.13
N ASP A 423 9.27 -10.40 -14.00
CA ASP A 423 9.31 -10.17 -15.45
C ASP A 423 8.07 -9.36 -15.89
N LEU A 424 8.30 -8.08 -16.17
CA LEU A 424 7.28 -7.12 -16.59
C LEU A 424 7.32 -6.84 -18.10
N GLY A 425 8.00 -7.69 -18.88
CA GLY A 425 8.09 -7.57 -20.34
C GLY A 425 6.73 -7.38 -21.03
N PRO A 426 5.68 -8.16 -20.67
CA PRO A 426 4.34 -7.97 -21.22
C PRO A 426 3.76 -6.57 -20.94
N PHE A 427 3.84 -6.09 -19.69
CA PHE A 427 3.33 -4.76 -19.31
C PHE A 427 4.07 -3.63 -20.04
N LYS A 428 5.40 -3.71 -20.11
CA LYS A 428 6.23 -2.77 -20.91
C LYS A 428 5.80 -2.77 -22.37
N SER A 429 5.61 -3.96 -22.96
CA SER A 429 5.26 -4.11 -24.38
C SER A 429 3.84 -3.60 -24.69
N ALA A 430 2.93 -3.66 -23.73
CA ALA A 430 1.60 -3.06 -23.82
C ALA A 430 1.61 -1.52 -23.71
N GLY A 431 2.78 -0.91 -23.43
CA GLY A 431 2.93 0.53 -23.31
C GLY A 431 2.58 1.08 -21.92
N GLY A 432 2.34 0.22 -20.93
CA GLY A 432 1.96 0.63 -19.58
C GLY A 432 3.05 1.44 -18.87
N LYS A 433 2.62 2.31 -17.95
CA LYS A 433 3.48 3.16 -17.12
C LYS A 433 3.14 2.97 -15.65
N VAL A 434 4.14 2.85 -14.78
CA VAL A 434 3.93 2.76 -13.32
C VAL A 434 4.83 3.74 -12.59
N ILE A 435 4.19 4.56 -11.74
CA ILE A 435 4.86 5.34 -10.71
C ILE A 435 4.60 4.64 -9.38
N HIS A 436 5.68 4.09 -8.82
CA HIS A 436 5.69 3.46 -7.51
C HIS A 436 6.20 4.48 -6.49
N ILE A 437 5.46 4.73 -5.42
CA ILE A 437 5.90 5.59 -4.33
C ILE A 437 5.91 4.85 -2.99
N HIS A 438 6.85 5.16 -2.11
CA HIS A 438 6.91 4.56 -0.77
C HIS A 438 7.44 5.56 0.26
N GLY A 439 6.73 5.73 1.37
CA GLY A 439 7.21 6.48 2.53
C GLY A 439 8.49 5.90 3.11
N GLU A 440 9.55 6.69 3.23
CA GLU A 440 10.83 6.20 3.77
C GLU A 440 10.71 5.70 5.22
N ALA A 441 9.89 6.39 6.00
CA ALA A 441 9.62 6.10 7.41
C ALA A 441 8.34 5.25 7.59
N ASP A 442 7.95 4.46 6.58
CA ASP A 442 6.82 3.54 6.67
C ASP A 442 7.08 2.46 7.73
N SER A 443 6.30 2.52 8.81
CA SER A 443 6.40 1.62 9.96
C SER A 443 5.60 0.32 9.80
N SER A 444 4.82 0.18 8.73
CA SER A 444 3.98 -0.99 8.48
C SER A 444 4.58 -1.85 7.37
N ILE A 445 4.84 -1.26 6.22
CA ILE A 445 5.47 -1.94 5.09
C ILE A 445 6.84 -1.30 4.90
N PRO A 446 7.94 -2.02 5.08
CA PRO A 446 9.25 -1.36 5.02
C PRO A 446 9.58 -0.86 3.60
N ALA A 447 10.06 0.37 3.45
CA ALA A 447 10.46 0.94 2.15
C ALA A 447 11.49 0.10 1.38
N GLY A 448 12.41 -0.57 2.11
CA GLY A 448 13.37 -1.51 1.53
C GLY A 448 12.73 -2.69 0.79
N SER A 449 11.48 -3.03 1.12
CA SER A 449 10.65 -4.02 0.42
C SER A 449 10.41 -3.58 -1.04
N SER A 450 10.06 -2.32 -1.26
CA SER A 450 9.85 -1.78 -2.61
C SER A 450 11.12 -1.70 -3.42
N VAL A 451 12.23 -1.29 -2.79
CA VAL A 451 13.53 -1.28 -3.46
C VAL A 451 13.95 -2.70 -3.84
N HIS A 452 13.79 -3.67 -2.96
CA HIS A 452 14.08 -5.08 -3.28
C HIS A 452 13.30 -5.58 -4.50
N TYR A 453 12.02 -5.21 -4.63
CA TYR A 453 11.23 -5.59 -5.80
C TYR A 453 11.63 -4.83 -7.08
N TYR A 454 11.90 -3.52 -6.99
CA TYR A 454 12.44 -2.74 -8.12
C TYR A 454 13.74 -3.36 -8.66
N GLU A 455 14.67 -3.69 -7.75
CA GLU A 455 15.95 -4.29 -8.10
C GLU A 455 15.77 -5.72 -8.65
N SER A 456 14.77 -6.47 -8.16
CA SER A 456 14.42 -7.79 -8.71
C SER A 456 13.95 -7.69 -10.16
N VAL A 457 13.03 -6.76 -10.47
CA VAL A 457 12.59 -6.50 -11.86
C VAL A 457 13.76 -6.07 -12.73
N ARG A 458 14.56 -5.10 -12.27
CA ARG A 458 15.74 -4.58 -12.99
C ARG A 458 16.72 -5.71 -13.34
N ASN A 459 17.05 -6.56 -12.36
CA ASN A 459 17.97 -7.67 -12.56
C ASN A 459 17.36 -8.79 -13.44
N THR A 460 16.06 -9.07 -13.32
CA THR A 460 15.40 -10.09 -14.16
C THR A 460 15.32 -9.66 -15.63
N MET A 461 14.97 -8.39 -15.89
CA MET A 461 14.77 -7.92 -17.27
C MET A 461 16.07 -7.46 -17.94
N TYR A 462 17.05 -6.98 -17.16
CA TYR A 462 18.25 -6.30 -17.67
C TYR A 462 19.53 -6.75 -16.95
N GLY A 463 19.62 -8.00 -16.50
CA GLY A 463 20.77 -8.52 -15.76
C GLY A 463 22.11 -8.48 -16.50
N ASP A 464 22.08 -8.41 -17.84
CA ASP A 464 23.27 -8.29 -18.69
C ASP A 464 23.76 -6.84 -18.86
N PHE A 465 22.96 -5.86 -18.41
CA PHE A 465 23.29 -4.43 -18.53
C PHE A 465 24.09 -3.98 -17.30
N ASN A 466 24.91 -2.94 -17.45
CA ASN A 466 25.46 -2.29 -16.27
C ASN A 466 24.35 -1.56 -15.47
N TYR A 467 24.66 -1.13 -14.25
CA TYR A 467 23.64 -0.56 -13.37
C TYR A 467 22.96 0.67 -13.98
N ASP A 468 23.72 1.60 -14.56
CA ASP A 468 23.18 2.84 -15.12
C ASP A 468 22.30 2.56 -16.36
N GLU A 469 22.78 1.68 -17.26
CA GLU A 469 22.02 1.20 -18.42
C GLU A 469 20.71 0.51 -18.01
N SER A 470 20.77 -0.37 -17.01
CA SER A 470 19.59 -1.10 -16.54
C SER A 470 18.57 -0.18 -15.86
N THR A 471 19.02 0.85 -15.11
CA THR A 471 18.11 1.85 -14.53
C THR A 471 17.48 2.74 -15.61
N ALA A 472 18.23 3.13 -16.63
CA ALA A 472 17.69 3.89 -17.75
C ALA A 472 16.67 3.07 -18.56
N ALA A 473 16.86 1.77 -18.72
CA ALA A 473 15.89 0.88 -19.36
C ALA A 473 14.61 0.68 -18.53
N MET A 474 14.72 0.69 -17.19
CA MET A 474 13.55 0.69 -16.29
C MET A 474 12.73 1.97 -16.43
N ASP A 475 13.39 3.12 -16.60
CA ASP A 475 12.77 4.46 -16.68
C ASP A 475 11.78 4.66 -17.83
N GLU A 476 11.78 3.76 -18.83
CA GLU A 476 10.81 3.75 -19.92
C GLU A 476 9.38 3.43 -19.45
N PHE A 477 9.24 2.71 -18.34
CA PHE A 477 7.92 2.21 -17.90
C PHE A 477 7.74 2.09 -16.38
N TYR A 478 8.80 1.95 -15.58
CA TYR A 478 8.71 1.78 -14.12
C TYR A 478 9.66 2.74 -13.39
N ARG A 479 9.09 3.72 -12.70
CA ARG A 479 9.81 4.67 -11.83
C ARG A 479 9.42 4.48 -10.37
N LEU A 480 10.40 4.38 -9.48
CA LEU A 480 10.22 4.31 -8.03
C LEU A 480 10.67 5.64 -7.38
N TYR A 481 9.85 6.16 -6.47
CA TYR A 481 10.16 7.33 -5.64
C TYR A 481 10.04 6.97 -4.17
N ILE A 482 11.10 7.25 -3.42
CA ILE A 482 11.08 7.17 -1.96
C ILE A 482 10.70 8.55 -1.44
N VAL A 483 9.70 8.64 -0.56
CA VAL A 483 9.22 9.89 0.03
C VAL A 483 9.95 10.11 1.36
N PRO A 484 10.92 11.07 1.44
CA PRO A 484 11.66 11.39 2.66
C PRO A 484 10.77 11.58 3.88
N GLY A 485 11.07 10.88 4.97
CA GLY A 485 10.29 10.90 6.22
C GLY A 485 8.82 10.49 6.11
N GLY A 486 8.30 10.22 4.91
CA GLY A 486 6.90 9.85 4.68
C GLY A 486 6.54 8.57 5.43
N SER A 487 5.33 8.52 5.98
CA SER A 487 4.84 7.35 6.71
C SER A 487 4.08 6.39 5.79
N HIS A 488 3.39 5.41 6.36
CA HIS A 488 2.57 4.49 5.59
C HIS A 488 1.45 5.23 4.83
N CYS A 489 1.59 5.32 3.50
CA CYS A 489 0.62 5.93 2.59
C CYS A 489 0.28 7.41 2.86
N GLY A 490 1.12 8.17 3.56
CA GLY A 490 0.85 9.58 3.86
C GLY A 490 1.95 10.30 4.64
N SER A 491 1.70 11.58 4.91
CA SER A 491 2.58 12.44 5.73
C SER A 491 2.85 11.84 7.12
N ASN A 492 4.05 12.06 7.65
CA ASN A 492 4.42 11.54 8.97
C ASN A 492 4.29 12.62 10.07
N ARG A 493 3.51 12.34 11.11
CA ARG A 493 3.32 13.27 12.24
C ARG A 493 4.61 13.57 13.01
N ASN A 494 5.55 12.62 13.04
CA ASN A 494 6.85 12.79 13.72
C ASN A 494 7.85 13.56 12.85
N GLN A 495 7.56 13.71 11.55
CA GLN A 495 8.40 14.39 10.56
C GLN A 495 7.50 15.27 9.67
N PRO A 496 6.85 16.31 10.23
CA PRO A 496 5.75 17.01 9.58
C PRO A 496 6.14 17.76 8.29
N ALA A 497 7.43 18.03 8.08
CA ALA A 497 7.95 18.63 6.86
C ALA A 497 8.14 17.63 5.70
N SER A 498 7.78 16.35 5.87
CA SER A 498 7.91 15.31 4.83
C SER A 498 6.94 15.45 3.66
N GLY A 499 5.69 15.86 3.91
CA GLY A 499 4.63 15.92 2.88
C GLY A 499 4.17 14.57 2.32
N TRP A 500 3.39 14.62 1.23
CA TRP A 500 3.03 13.47 0.39
C TRP A 500 2.72 13.91 -1.07
N PRO A 501 3.11 13.15 -2.11
CA PRO A 501 2.93 13.55 -3.52
C PRO A 501 1.49 13.32 -4.03
N ALA A 502 0.57 14.18 -3.63
CA ALA A 502 -0.87 14.06 -3.92
C ALA A 502 -1.26 14.19 -5.40
N THR A 503 -0.35 14.63 -6.29
CA THR A 503 -0.60 14.83 -7.73
C THR A 503 -0.02 13.72 -8.62
N THR A 504 0.33 12.58 -8.02
CA THR A 504 1.01 11.48 -8.72
C THR A 504 0.15 10.89 -9.85
N LEU A 505 -1.18 10.81 -9.69
CA LEU A 505 -2.06 10.30 -10.76
C LEU A 505 -2.04 11.21 -11.99
N GLN A 506 -2.12 12.53 -11.79
CA GLN A 506 -2.02 13.50 -12.88
C GLN A 506 -0.67 13.38 -13.60
N THR A 507 0.38 13.04 -12.86
CA THR A 507 1.72 12.84 -13.41
C THR A 507 1.79 11.59 -14.29
N VAL A 508 1.25 10.44 -13.84
CA VAL A 508 1.24 9.23 -14.69
C VAL A 508 0.32 9.38 -15.90
N ILE A 509 -0.78 10.15 -15.79
CA ILE A 509 -1.63 10.51 -16.93
C ILE A 509 -0.84 11.28 -17.98
N LYS A 510 -0.08 12.32 -17.60
CA LYS A 510 0.78 13.07 -18.53
C LYS A 510 1.82 12.15 -19.20
N TRP A 511 2.34 11.18 -18.47
CA TRP A 511 3.31 10.22 -19.01
C TRP A 511 2.65 9.28 -20.03
N ALA A 512 1.50 8.70 -19.68
CA ALA A 512 0.81 7.73 -20.53
C ALA A 512 0.16 8.36 -21.78
N GLU A 513 -0.38 9.57 -21.68
CA GLU A 513 -1.09 10.23 -22.79
C GLU A 513 -0.15 11.04 -23.68
N ASN A 514 0.84 11.72 -23.09
CA ASN A 514 1.64 12.72 -23.80
C ASN A 514 3.13 12.37 -23.87
N GLY A 515 3.55 11.22 -23.32
CA GLY A 515 4.96 10.81 -23.28
C GLY A 515 5.84 11.65 -22.35
N ILE A 516 5.23 12.46 -21.47
CA ILE A 516 5.95 13.35 -20.56
C ILE A 516 6.28 12.60 -19.27
N ALA A 517 7.44 11.94 -19.25
CA ALA A 517 7.90 11.18 -18.11
C ALA A 517 8.48 12.09 -17.01
N PRO A 518 8.15 11.88 -15.72
CA PRO A 518 8.64 12.74 -14.64
C PRO A 518 10.07 12.37 -14.23
N ASP A 519 11.04 13.28 -14.36
CA ASP A 519 12.40 13.03 -13.82
C ASP A 519 12.46 13.18 -12.30
N THR A 520 11.57 14.01 -11.77
CA THR A 520 11.28 14.17 -10.35
C THR A 520 9.77 14.18 -10.12
N LEU A 521 9.34 13.91 -8.90
CA LEU A 521 7.92 13.95 -8.53
C LEU A 521 7.63 15.11 -7.57
N GLU A 522 6.57 15.86 -7.83
CA GLU A 522 6.14 16.97 -6.97
C GLU A 522 5.58 16.46 -5.63
N ASN A 523 5.94 17.15 -4.56
CA ASN A 523 5.47 16.87 -3.21
C ASN A 523 4.75 18.09 -2.64
N THR A 524 3.93 17.88 -1.60
CA THR A 524 3.02 18.92 -1.10
C THR A 524 3.59 19.81 0.00
N VAL A 525 4.59 19.35 0.75
CA VAL A 525 5.13 20.06 1.93
C VAL A 525 6.63 19.79 2.10
N GLY A 526 7.39 20.85 2.39
CA GLY A 526 8.75 20.86 2.96
C GLY A 526 9.88 20.41 2.04
N ILE A 527 9.74 19.23 1.42
CA ILE A 527 10.63 18.70 0.39
C ILE A 527 9.85 18.67 -0.92
N ASP A 528 9.83 19.77 -1.65
CA ASP A 528 8.93 19.98 -2.80
C ASP A 528 9.16 19.02 -3.98
N THR A 529 10.31 18.36 -4.02
CA THR A 529 10.74 17.53 -5.15
C THR A 529 11.31 16.20 -4.65
N LEU A 530 10.79 15.10 -5.17
CA LEU A 530 11.24 13.73 -4.86
C LEU A 530 12.19 13.21 -5.93
N CYS A 531 13.32 12.67 -5.49
CA CYS A 531 14.27 12.00 -6.34
C CYS A 531 13.79 10.61 -6.74
N LYS A 532 13.98 10.28 -8.01
CA LYS A 532 13.74 8.95 -8.54
C LYS A 532 14.84 7.99 -8.08
N TRP A 533 14.45 6.85 -7.49
CA TRP A 533 15.38 5.79 -7.12
C TRP A 533 16.21 5.36 -8.35
N PRO A 534 17.53 5.20 -8.24
CA PRO A 534 18.33 5.11 -7.00
C PRO A 534 18.95 6.43 -6.53
N LEU A 535 18.59 7.54 -7.16
CA LEU A 535 19.04 8.85 -6.69
C LEU A 535 18.32 9.21 -5.39
N ARG A 536 19.07 9.86 -4.50
CA ARG A 536 18.65 10.27 -3.17
C ARG A 536 18.91 11.76 -2.99
N PRO A 537 18.11 12.45 -2.17
CA PRO A 537 18.26 13.89 -2.02
C PRO A 537 19.53 14.25 -1.25
N LEU A 538 20.19 15.31 -1.69
CA LEU A 538 21.28 15.97 -0.98
C LEU A 538 21.14 17.48 -1.16
N TRP A 539 21.06 18.20 -0.05
CA TRP A 539 21.03 19.65 -0.04
C TRP A 539 22.42 20.24 0.11
N SER A 540 22.65 21.31 -0.65
CA SER A 540 23.80 22.20 -0.52
C SER A 540 23.35 23.61 -0.16
N GLN A 541 24.32 24.52 0.02
CA GLN A 541 24.08 25.93 0.34
C GLN A 541 23.20 26.14 1.58
N ASN A 542 23.48 25.41 2.66
CA ASN A 542 22.70 25.46 3.91
C ASN A 542 21.22 25.07 3.72
N GLY A 543 20.93 24.03 2.93
CA GLY A 543 19.58 23.46 2.84
C GLY A 543 18.70 24.06 1.74
N THR A 544 19.22 24.94 0.87
CA THR A 544 18.39 25.66 -0.12
C THR A 544 18.44 25.10 -1.53
N THR A 545 19.46 24.31 -1.88
CA THR A 545 19.61 23.73 -3.22
C THR A 545 19.59 22.22 -3.11
N LEU A 546 18.57 21.58 -3.69
CA LEU A 546 18.43 20.13 -3.73
C LEU A 546 19.06 19.55 -5.00
N ASP A 547 19.94 18.58 -4.82
CA ASP A 547 20.46 17.72 -5.87
C ASP A 547 20.01 16.26 -5.64
N CYS A 548 19.67 15.56 -6.72
CA CYS A 548 19.42 14.13 -6.68
C CYS A 548 20.73 13.38 -7.00
N VAL A 549 21.36 12.79 -5.98
CA VAL A 549 22.69 12.20 -6.06
C VAL A 549 22.66 10.69 -5.91
N ARG A 550 23.66 10.00 -6.46
CA ARG A 550 23.93 8.59 -6.16
C ARG A 550 25.20 8.48 -5.32
N ASP A 551 25.08 7.86 -4.16
CA ASP A 551 26.22 7.44 -3.34
C ASP A 551 26.26 5.91 -3.27
N SER A 552 27.36 5.30 -3.68
CA SER A 552 27.44 3.84 -3.83
C SER A 552 27.29 3.09 -2.50
N ALA A 553 27.87 3.59 -1.40
CA ALA A 553 27.77 2.95 -0.09
C ALA A 553 26.33 3.02 0.43
N SER A 554 25.70 4.18 0.25
CA SER A 554 24.31 4.46 0.58
C SER A 554 23.33 3.61 -0.23
N THR A 555 23.49 3.53 -1.56
CA THR A 555 22.68 2.65 -2.41
C THR A 555 22.82 1.20 -1.95
N GLN A 556 24.04 0.73 -1.67
CA GLN A 556 24.29 -0.64 -1.25
C GLN A 556 23.65 -0.99 0.11
N SER A 557 23.44 -0.02 1.02
CA SER A 557 22.76 -0.24 2.31
C SER A 557 21.25 -0.52 2.18
N TRP A 558 20.71 -0.36 0.98
CA TRP A 558 19.33 -0.64 0.59
C TRP A 558 19.18 -1.80 -0.42
N ILE A 559 20.28 -2.43 -0.82
CA ILE A 559 20.26 -3.64 -1.65
C ILE A 559 20.24 -4.86 -0.74
N TYR A 560 19.11 -5.58 -0.72
CA TYR A 560 18.89 -6.73 0.16
C TYR A 560 19.03 -8.07 -0.56
N LYS A 561 19.38 -9.12 0.19
CA LYS A 561 19.32 -10.51 -0.25
C LYS A 561 18.55 -11.32 0.79
N PHE A 562 17.47 -11.96 0.40
CA PHE A 562 16.69 -12.87 1.25
C PHE A 562 17.17 -14.31 1.09
N ASN A 563 18.40 -14.57 1.56
CA ASN A 563 19.12 -15.81 1.32
C ASN A 563 18.80 -16.93 2.32
N ALA A 564 17.91 -16.70 3.30
CA ALA A 564 17.42 -17.75 4.20
C ALA A 564 16.49 -18.76 3.49
N PHE A 565 15.85 -18.37 2.38
CA PHE A 565 14.98 -19.25 1.61
C PHE A 565 15.75 -20.07 0.57
N LYS A 566 15.23 -21.27 0.26
CA LYS A 566 15.77 -22.16 -0.79
C LYS A 566 15.27 -21.84 -2.20
N TYR A 567 14.52 -20.76 -2.35
CA TYR A 567 13.92 -20.28 -3.59
C TYR A 567 14.04 -18.75 -3.62
N PRO A 568 14.02 -18.12 -4.80
CA PRO A 568 14.09 -16.66 -4.88
C PRO A 568 12.83 -16.03 -4.29
N VAL A 569 13.04 -15.02 -3.47
CA VAL A 569 11.99 -14.13 -2.98
C VAL A 569 12.25 -12.77 -3.61
N TYR A 570 11.49 -12.45 -4.66
CA TYR A 570 11.57 -11.19 -5.41
C TYR A 570 10.75 -10.09 -4.77
#